data_AF-A0A9X3V7U2-F1
#
_entry.id   AF-A0A9X3V7U2-F1
#
_cell.length_a   1.000
_cell.length_b   1.000
_cell.length_c   1.000
_cell.angle_alpha   90.00
_cell.angle_beta   90.00
_cell.angle_gamma   90.00
#
_symmetry.space_group_name_H-M   'P 1'
#
loop_
_entity.id
_entity.type
_entity.pdbx_description
1 polymer ?
#
loop_
_entity_poly.entity_id
_entity_poly.type
_entity_poly.pdbx_seq_one_letter_code
_entity_poly.pdbx_strand_id
1 'polypeptide(L)'
;MTSSRTPPATPDRDALPSARPPTPGQPLPDDEIPFKADVWRENGRVIGATFSGQISTTRFNGRVKTGGAEVNVERGNAFGSASTNGSSMDGRVGFRTGMENFELSASFAPGGELSGSGRVTVGDASFSFSNDSIGTEFKFASGASAALSRNADGAWNASWNSPTAGSFQTALSFGNSGGSWAINANFTLKIE
;
A
#
# COMPACT_ATOMS: atom_id res chain seq x y z
N MET A 1 5.36 -17.49 -73.13
CA MET A 1 5.91 -17.31 -71.77
C MET A 1 6.00 -15.81 -71.48
N THR A 2 5.09 -15.30 -70.65
CA THR A 2 5.21 -14.01 -69.96
C THR A 2 4.35 -14.09 -68.70
N SER A 3 5.02 -14.29 -67.56
CA SER A 3 4.42 -14.27 -66.22
C SER A 3 3.93 -12.85 -65.90
N SER A 4 2.73 -12.74 -65.34
CA SER A 4 2.30 -11.54 -64.59
C SER A 4 1.93 -11.93 -63.17
N ARG A 5 2.40 -11.11 -62.25
CA ARG A 5 2.68 -11.36 -60.83
C ARG A 5 1.50 -10.82 -60.00
N THR A 6 0.88 -11.67 -59.18
CA THR A 6 -0.18 -11.27 -58.24
C THR A 6 0.40 -10.35 -57.14
N PRO A 7 -0.24 -9.22 -56.78
CA PRO A 7 0.18 -8.39 -55.66
C PRO A 7 -0.03 -9.12 -54.31
N PRO A 8 0.83 -8.91 -53.30
CA PRO A 8 0.66 -9.53 -51.99
C PRO A 8 -0.53 -8.92 -51.23
N ALA A 9 -1.30 -9.79 -50.57
CA ALA A 9 -2.40 -9.40 -49.71
C ALA A 9 -1.91 -8.60 -48.49
N THR A 10 -2.52 -7.45 -48.26
CA THR A 10 -2.44 -6.69 -46.99
C THR A 10 -3.10 -7.54 -45.89
N PRO A 11 -2.49 -7.76 -44.72
CA PRO A 11 -3.20 -8.35 -43.60
C PRO A 11 -4.15 -7.29 -43.04
N ASP A 12 -5.45 -7.44 -43.28
CA ASP A 12 -6.49 -6.66 -42.61
C ASP A 12 -6.32 -6.86 -41.10
N ARG A 13 -5.97 -5.77 -40.41
CA ARG A 13 -6.06 -5.69 -38.96
C ARG A 13 -7.54 -5.72 -38.61
N ASP A 14 -7.98 -6.79 -37.94
CA ASP A 14 -9.29 -6.87 -37.33
C ASP A 14 -9.56 -5.60 -36.51
N ALA A 15 -10.60 -4.87 -36.90
CA ALA A 15 -11.12 -3.74 -36.15
C ALA A 15 -11.68 -4.26 -34.82
N LEU A 16 -11.12 -3.84 -33.69
CA LEU A 16 -11.68 -4.11 -32.37
C LEU A 16 -13.06 -3.42 -32.25
N PRO A 17 -14.14 -4.13 -31.86
CA PRO A 17 -15.44 -3.52 -31.70
C PRO A 17 -15.42 -2.53 -30.51
N SER A 18 -15.91 -1.32 -30.77
CA SER A 18 -16.15 -0.30 -29.74
C SER A 18 -17.44 -0.63 -28.98
N ALA A 19 -17.34 -0.80 -27.67
CA ALA A 19 -18.47 -1.17 -26.79
C ALA A 19 -19.54 -0.04 -26.70
N ARG A 20 -20.81 -0.43 -26.55
CA ARG A 20 -21.99 0.45 -26.48
C ARG A 20 -22.13 0.99 -25.04
N PRO A 21 -22.92 2.06 -24.79
CA PRO A 21 -23.23 2.46 -23.41
C PRO A 21 -24.36 1.59 -22.83
N PRO A 22 -24.27 1.14 -21.56
CA PRO A 22 -25.30 0.31 -20.95
C PRO A 22 -26.54 1.09 -20.49
N THR A 23 -27.71 0.43 -20.51
CA THR A 23 -29.01 1.01 -20.10
C THR A 23 -29.27 0.78 -18.61
N PRO A 24 -29.74 1.78 -17.84
CA PRO A 24 -29.97 1.63 -16.40
C PRO A 24 -31.02 0.55 -16.07
N GLY A 25 -30.66 -0.38 -15.18
CA GLY A 25 -31.58 -1.40 -14.63
C GLY A 25 -31.58 -2.76 -15.34
N GLN A 26 -30.82 -2.94 -16.43
CA GLN A 26 -30.51 -4.26 -16.97
C GLN A 26 -29.15 -4.76 -16.44
N PRO A 27 -28.97 -6.08 -16.25
CA PRO A 27 -27.63 -6.65 -16.15
C PRO A 27 -26.82 -6.17 -17.35
N LEU A 28 -25.60 -5.70 -17.09
CA LEU A 28 -24.67 -5.30 -18.14
C LEU A 28 -24.53 -6.46 -19.15
N PRO A 29 -24.53 -6.20 -20.47
CA PRO A 29 -24.12 -7.19 -21.45
C PRO A 29 -22.73 -7.73 -21.06
N ASP A 30 -22.48 -9.02 -21.26
CA ASP A 30 -21.22 -9.68 -20.86
C ASP A 30 -19.95 -9.02 -21.45
N ASP A 31 -20.14 -8.13 -22.42
CA ASP A 31 -19.14 -7.38 -23.17
C ASP A 31 -18.63 -6.12 -22.43
N GLU A 32 -19.24 -5.75 -21.29
CA GLU A 32 -19.10 -4.44 -20.61
C GLU A 32 -19.42 -4.52 -19.07
N ILE A 33 -18.63 -4.97 -18.09
CA ILE A 33 -17.20 -4.90 -17.97
C ILE A 33 -16.60 -6.28 -17.69
N PRO A 34 -15.57 -6.60 -18.48
CA PRO A 34 -15.25 -7.94 -18.89
C PRO A 34 -13.92 -8.28 -18.23
N PHE A 35 -13.78 -9.47 -17.64
CA PHE A 35 -12.46 -9.84 -17.17
C PHE A 35 -11.50 -9.88 -18.37
N LYS A 36 -10.43 -9.08 -18.32
CA LYS A 36 -9.40 -9.02 -19.36
C LYS A 36 -8.05 -9.34 -18.73
N ALA A 37 -7.27 -10.18 -19.40
CA ALA A 37 -5.92 -10.49 -19.00
C ALA A 37 -4.98 -10.47 -20.20
N ASP A 38 -3.87 -9.76 -20.06
CA ASP A 38 -2.81 -9.67 -21.07
C ASP A 38 -1.56 -10.35 -20.54
N VAL A 39 -1.12 -11.41 -21.22
CA VAL A 39 0.06 -12.20 -20.81
C VAL A 39 1.31 -11.66 -21.48
N TRP A 40 2.37 -11.49 -20.71
CA TRP A 40 3.67 -11.05 -21.20
C TRP A 40 4.62 -12.23 -21.39
N ARG A 41 5.32 -12.22 -22.52
CA ARG A 41 6.24 -13.27 -22.90
C ARG A 41 7.60 -12.71 -23.30
N GLU A 42 8.66 -13.40 -22.91
CA GLU A 42 10.03 -13.13 -23.32
C GLU A 42 10.68 -14.46 -23.75
N ASN A 43 11.26 -14.50 -24.95
CA ASN A 43 11.81 -15.73 -25.54
C ASN A 43 10.83 -16.93 -25.54
N GLY A 44 9.53 -16.65 -25.76
CA GLY A 44 8.46 -17.65 -25.73
C GLY A 44 7.98 -18.06 -24.32
N ARG A 45 8.72 -17.69 -23.26
CA ARG A 45 8.38 -17.97 -21.86
C ARG A 45 7.46 -16.90 -21.29
N VAL A 46 6.43 -17.32 -20.56
CA VAL A 46 5.58 -16.39 -19.80
C VAL A 46 6.37 -15.78 -18.65
N ILE A 47 6.41 -14.45 -18.56
CA ILE A 47 7.12 -13.69 -17.53
C ILE A 47 6.19 -12.86 -16.63
N GLY A 48 4.90 -12.79 -16.98
CA GLY A 48 3.90 -12.08 -16.20
C GLY A 48 2.57 -11.96 -16.93
N ALA A 49 1.62 -11.30 -16.27
CA ALA A 49 0.34 -10.90 -16.83
C ALA A 49 -0.18 -9.64 -16.14
N THR A 50 -0.96 -8.84 -16.85
CA THR A 50 -1.84 -7.82 -16.26
C THR A 50 -3.27 -8.25 -16.39
N PHE A 51 -4.11 -7.87 -15.43
CA PHE A 51 -5.54 -8.16 -15.48
C PHE A 51 -6.36 -6.97 -15.02
N SER A 52 -7.61 -6.91 -15.49
CA SER A 52 -8.61 -5.95 -15.04
C SER A 52 -10.00 -6.55 -15.13
N GLY A 53 -10.92 -6.04 -14.33
CA GLY A 53 -12.31 -6.48 -14.37
C GLY A 53 -13.20 -5.58 -13.52
N GLN A 54 -14.48 -5.93 -13.46
CA GLN A 54 -15.46 -5.25 -12.63
C GLN A 54 -16.45 -6.27 -12.08
N ILE A 55 -16.85 -6.07 -10.83
CA ILE A 55 -17.94 -6.79 -10.21
C ILE A 55 -18.95 -5.75 -9.74
N SER A 56 -20.20 -5.83 -10.23
CA SER A 56 -21.21 -4.80 -10.01
C SER A 56 -20.71 -3.41 -10.44
N THR A 57 -20.59 -2.44 -9.54
CA THR A 57 -20.06 -1.08 -9.80
C THR A 57 -18.59 -0.92 -9.41
N THR A 58 -17.89 -2.00 -9.06
CA THR A 58 -16.52 -1.95 -8.51
C THR A 58 -15.53 -2.52 -9.51
N ARG A 59 -14.60 -1.68 -10.00
CA ARG A 59 -13.49 -2.12 -10.85
C ARG A 59 -12.29 -2.56 -10.02
N PHE A 60 -11.51 -3.46 -10.60
CA PHE A 60 -10.23 -3.89 -10.07
C PHE A 60 -9.24 -4.12 -11.20
N ASN A 61 -7.96 -3.97 -10.89
CA ASN A 61 -6.86 -4.25 -11.79
C ASN A 61 -5.67 -4.81 -11.02
N GLY A 62 -4.79 -5.51 -11.71
CA GLY A 62 -3.63 -6.09 -11.10
C GLY A 62 -2.57 -6.52 -12.09
N ARG A 63 -1.43 -6.91 -11.54
CA ARG A 63 -0.26 -7.35 -12.28
C ARG A 63 0.39 -8.49 -11.53
N VAL A 64 0.79 -9.52 -12.25
CA VAL A 64 1.68 -10.58 -11.77
C VAL A 64 2.90 -10.60 -12.66
N LYS A 65 4.09 -10.71 -12.07
CA LYS A 65 5.34 -10.97 -12.79
C LYS A 65 6.20 -11.90 -11.95
N THR A 66 7.26 -12.45 -12.53
CA THR A 66 8.27 -13.19 -11.75
C THR A 66 8.72 -12.34 -10.55
N GLY A 67 8.56 -12.88 -9.34
CA GLY A 67 8.92 -12.19 -8.10
C GLY A 67 7.90 -11.17 -7.59
N GLY A 68 6.66 -11.12 -8.10
CA GLY A 68 5.63 -10.32 -7.41
C GLY A 68 4.25 -10.26 -8.06
N ALA A 69 3.28 -9.86 -7.25
CA ALA A 69 1.88 -9.65 -7.61
C ALA A 69 1.33 -8.39 -6.92
N GLU A 70 0.44 -7.68 -7.60
CA GLU A 70 -0.27 -6.51 -7.09
C GLU A 70 -1.71 -6.53 -7.58
N VAL A 71 -2.64 -6.11 -6.72
CA VAL A 71 -4.05 -5.91 -7.01
C VAL A 71 -4.50 -4.58 -6.41
N ASN A 72 -5.27 -3.83 -7.19
CA ASN A 72 -5.92 -2.60 -6.79
C ASN A 72 -7.43 -2.73 -7.07
N VAL A 73 -8.24 -2.21 -6.15
CA VAL A 73 -9.71 -2.16 -6.23
C VAL A 73 -10.12 -0.69 -6.14
N GLU A 74 -10.70 -0.16 -7.21
CA GLU A 74 -11.00 1.27 -7.35
C GLU A 74 -11.97 1.75 -6.26
N ARG A 75 -13.00 0.96 -5.95
CA ARG A 75 -13.97 1.32 -4.91
C ARG A 75 -13.35 1.12 -3.53
N GLY A 76 -13.11 2.23 -2.82
CA GLY A 76 -12.43 2.24 -1.52
C GLY A 76 -10.90 2.35 -1.63
N ASN A 77 -10.35 2.46 -2.85
CA ASN A 77 -8.92 2.42 -3.15
C ASN A 77 -8.16 1.37 -2.32
N ALA A 78 -8.73 0.17 -2.26
CA ALA A 78 -8.09 -0.95 -1.57
C ALA A 78 -6.99 -1.53 -2.47
N PHE A 79 -5.89 -1.95 -1.88
CA PHE A 79 -4.75 -2.50 -2.59
C PHE A 79 -4.12 -3.65 -1.81
N GLY A 80 -3.47 -4.54 -2.53
CA GLY A 80 -2.66 -5.62 -1.97
C GLY A 80 -1.50 -5.92 -2.89
N SER A 81 -0.30 -6.08 -2.34
CA SER A 81 0.89 -6.45 -3.10
C SER A 81 1.73 -7.46 -2.33
N ALA A 82 2.36 -8.37 -3.05
CA ALA A 82 3.40 -9.24 -2.54
C ALA A 82 4.56 -9.29 -3.54
N SER A 83 5.79 -9.22 -3.07
CA SER A 83 6.99 -9.36 -3.92
C SER A 83 8.07 -10.18 -3.23
N THR A 84 8.93 -10.80 -4.02
CA THR A 84 10.10 -11.53 -3.55
C THR A 84 11.26 -11.39 -4.52
N ASN A 85 12.47 -11.31 -3.99
CA ASN A 85 13.72 -11.39 -4.75
C ASN A 85 14.40 -12.78 -4.63
N GLY A 86 13.73 -13.76 -4.01
CA GLY A 86 14.26 -15.09 -3.72
C GLY A 86 14.97 -15.22 -2.36
N SER A 87 15.37 -14.11 -1.75
CA SER A 87 16.02 -14.06 -0.43
C SER A 87 15.16 -13.36 0.63
N SER A 88 14.18 -12.57 0.22
CA SER A 88 13.20 -11.93 1.09
C SER A 88 11.85 -11.85 0.39
N MET A 89 10.79 -11.67 1.18
CA MET A 89 9.45 -11.37 0.71
C MET A 89 8.94 -10.10 1.39
N ASP A 90 8.24 -9.27 0.63
CA ASP A 90 7.55 -8.08 1.09
C ASP A 90 6.07 -8.20 0.76
N GLY A 91 5.20 -7.84 1.67
CA GLY A 91 3.76 -7.82 1.53
C GLY A 91 3.17 -6.52 2.02
N ARG A 92 2.14 -6.01 1.34
CA ARG A 92 1.36 -4.84 1.76
C ARG A 92 -0.10 -5.05 1.47
N VAL A 93 -0.96 -4.58 2.35
CA VAL A 93 -2.41 -4.51 2.16
C VAL A 93 -2.94 -3.23 2.78
N GLY A 94 -3.89 -2.59 2.12
CA GLY A 94 -4.44 -1.35 2.65
C GLY A 94 -5.64 -0.84 1.88
N PHE A 95 -6.17 0.27 2.34
CA PHE A 95 -7.19 1.06 1.65
C PHE A 95 -7.00 2.55 1.95
N ARG A 96 -7.38 3.39 0.98
CA ARG A 96 -7.25 4.86 1.08
C ARG A 96 -8.56 5.52 0.72
N THR A 97 -9.23 6.20 1.64
CA THR A 97 -10.53 6.85 1.40
C THR A 97 -10.47 8.32 1.80
N GLY A 98 -10.21 9.20 0.83
CA GLY A 98 -10.10 10.64 1.10
C GLY A 98 -8.95 10.94 2.05
N MET A 99 -9.27 11.36 3.27
CA MET A 99 -8.29 11.65 4.34
C MET A 99 -7.96 10.42 5.21
N GLU A 100 -8.69 9.32 5.04
CA GLU A 100 -8.50 8.10 5.82
C GLU A 100 -7.58 7.14 5.07
N ASN A 101 -6.68 6.48 5.79
CA ASN A 101 -5.78 5.48 5.22
C ASN A 101 -5.56 4.36 6.23
N PHE A 102 -5.66 3.12 5.77
CA PHE A 102 -5.21 1.96 6.51
C PHE A 102 -4.18 1.24 5.65
N GLU A 103 -3.00 1.00 6.19
CA GLU A 103 -1.96 0.24 5.52
C GLU A 103 -1.27 -0.68 6.52
N LEU A 104 -1.15 -1.94 6.15
CA LEU A 104 -0.34 -2.95 6.81
C LEU A 104 0.72 -3.42 5.83
N SER A 105 1.96 -3.49 6.31
CA SER A 105 3.11 -3.98 5.58
C SER A 105 3.87 -4.99 6.42
N ALA A 106 4.43 -6.00 5.75
CA ALA A 106 5.28 -6.99 6.38
C ALA A 106 6.42 -7.35 5.43
N SER A 107 7.59 -7.62 5.96
CA SER A 107 8.71 -8.19 5.24
C SER A 107 9.35 -9.32 6.04
N PHE A 108 9.79 -10.35 5.33
CA PHE A 108 10.36 -11.56 5.90
C PHE A 108 11.57 -12.00 5.07
N ALA A 109 12.65 -12.38 5.76
CA ALA A 109 13.79 -13.06 5.16
C ALA A 109 13.93 -14.46 5.81
N PRO A 110 14.11 -15.55 5.03
CA PRO A 110 14.34 -16.88 5.60
C PRO A 110 15.57 -16.89 6.53
N GLY A 111 15.37 -17.36 7.77
CA GLY A 111 16.41 -17.34 8.81
C GLY A 111 16.64 -15.98 9.47
N GLY A 112 15.94 -14.94 9.04
CA GLY A 112 15.87 -13.63 9.70
C GLY A 112 14.58 -13.43 10.49
N GLU A 113 14.44 -12.25 11.08
CA GLU A 113 13.23 -11.86 11.80
C GLU A 113 12.12 -11.43 10.85
N LEU A 114 10.86 -11.70 11.22
CA LEU A 114 9.70 -11.10 10.57
C LEU A 114 9.62 -9.64 11.00
N SER A 115 9.69 -8.71 10.06
CA SER A 115 9.43 -7.29 10.32
C SER A 115 8.04 -6.93 9.82
N GLY A 116 7.25 -6.26 10.66
CA GLY A 116 5.90 -5.83 10.34
C GLY A 116 5.71 -4.39 10.78
N SER A 117 4.97 -3.62 9.99
CA SER A 117 4.50 -2.31 10.40
C SER A 117 3.14 -2.00 9.82
N GLY A 118 2.36 -1.21 10.53
CA GLY A 118 1.08 -0.74 10.03
C GLY A 118 0.82 0.68 10.48
N ARG A 119 0.03 1.40 9.68
CA ARG A 119 -0.46 2.74 9.99
C ARG A 119 -1.93 2.85 9.65
N VAL A 120 -2.69 3.40 10.58
CA VAL A 120 -4.09 3.77 10.41
C VAL A 120 -4.18 5.27 10.64
N THR A 121 -4.75 6.00 9.69
CA THR A 121 -5.00 7.44 9.78
C THR A 121 -6.49 7.67 9.60
N VAL A 122 -7.09 8.41 10.52
CA VAL A 122 -8.50 8.82 10.48
C VAL A 122 -8.55 10.32 10.78
N GLY A 123 -8.77 11.12 9.74
CA GLY A 123 -8.70 12.58 9.84
C GLY A 123 -7.34 13.03 10.37
N ASP A 124 -7.35 13.76 11.49
CA ASP A 124 -6.14 14.29 12.11
C ASP A 124 -5.45 13.33 13.11
N ALA A 125 -6.01 12.14 13.31
CA ALA A 125 -5.41 11.12 14.17
C ALA A 125 -4.72 10.03 13.35
N SER A 126 -3.57 9.57 13.82
CA SER A 126 -2.95 8.37 13.29
C SER A 126 -2.42 7.44 14.39
N PHE A 127 -2.45 6.15 14.09
CA PHE A 127 -2.00 5.06 14.93
C PHE A 127 -1.00 4.25 14.10
N SER A 128 0.17 4.00 14.65
CA SER A 128 1.20 3.24 13.97
C SER A 128 1.81 2.19 14.88
N PHE A 129 2.17 1.07 14.31
CA PHE A 129 2.97 0.06 14.99
C PHE A 129 4.07 -0.43 14.06
N SER A 130 5.17 -0.86 14.65
CA SER A 130 6.28 -1.57 14.05
C SER A 130 6.78 -2.62 15.04
N ASN A 131 7.79 -3.41 14.66
CA ASN A 131 8.49 -4.28 15.60
C ASN A 131 9.09 -3.50 16.79
N ASP A 132 9.48 -2.25 16.56
CA ASP A 132 10.21 -1.46 17.56
C ASP A 132 9.30 -0.57 18.40
N SER A 133 8.09 -0.27 17.95
CA SER A 133 7.24 0.69 18.64
C SER A 133 5.76 0.58 18.30
N ILE A 134 4.91 1.05 19.21
CA ILE A 134 3.50 1.35 18.97
C ILE A 134 3.24 2.80 19.39
N GLY A 135 2.46 3.55 18.62
CA GLY A 135 2.19 4.93 18.96
C GLY A 135 1.00 5.53 18.24
N THR A 136 0.67 6.73 18.69
CA THR A 136 -0.39 7.56 18.13
C THR A 136 0.12 8.99 17.97
N GLU A 137 -0.35 9.66 16.92
CA GLU A 137 -0.07 11.05 16.60
C GLU A 137 -1.40 11.76 16.30
N PHE A 138 -1.58 12.94 16.88
CA PHE A 138 -2.69 13.85 16.62
C PHE A 138 -2.14 15.13 16.00
N LYS A 139 -2.81 15.61 14.95
CA LYS A 139 -2.58 16.91 14.35
C LYS A 139 -3.76 17.82 14.70
N PHE A 140 -3.50 19.12 14.79
CA PHE A 140 -4.54 20.09 15.10
C PHE A 140 -4.56 21.14 13.99
N ALA A 141 -5.74 21.71 13.73
CA ALA A 141 -5.93 22.75 12.71
C ALA A 141 -5.03 23.98 12.91
N SER A 142 -4.58 24.22 14.15
CA SER A 142 -3.61 25.27 14.49
C SER A 142 -2.18 25.02 13.99
N GLY A 143 -1.93 23.87 13.36
CA GLY A 143 -0.57 23.40 13.00
C GLY A 143 0.17 22.74 14.16
N ALA A 144 -0.45 22.64 15.35
CA ALA A 144 0.12 21.89 16.46
C ALA A 144 0.00 20.38 16.23
N SER A 145 0.85 19.61 16.92
CA SER A 145 0.76 18.15 16.97
C SER A 145 1.12 17.61 18.34
N ALA A 146 0.54 16.45 18.68
CA ALA A 146 0.85 15.69 19.88
C ALA A 146 1.11 14.23 19.49
N ALA A 147 2.10 13.57 20.09
CA ALA A 147 2.33 12.15 19.89
C ALA A 147 2.63 11.44 21.20
N LEU A 148 2.23 10.17 21.28
CA LEU A 148 2.54 9.24 22.35
C LEU A 148 2.96 7.91 21.73
N SER A 149 4.10 7.37 22.13
CA SER A 149 4.55 6.04 21.70
C SER A 149 5.18 5.26 22.84
N ARG A 150 5.19 3.94 22.67
CA ARG A 150 5.90 2.99 23.51
C ARG A 150 6.79 2.13 22.62
N ASN A 151 8.05 2.06 22.98
CA ASN A 151 9.06 1.25 22.30
C ASN A 151 9.07 -0.18 22.85
N ALA A 152 9.60 -1.12 22.07
CA ALA A 152 9.72 -2.53 22.44
C ALA A 152 10.65 -2.75 23.65
N ASP A 153 11.62 -1.85 23.85
CA ASP A 153 12.48 -1.80 25.04
C ASP A 153 11.74 -1.31 26.31
N GLY A 154 10.46 -0.95 26.19
CA GLY A 154 9.62 -0.48 27.27
C GLY A 154 9.63 1.04 27.48
N ALA A 155 10.43 1.80 26.72
CA ALA A 155 10.48 3.26 26.83
C ALA A 155 9.18 3.90 26.32
N TRP A 156 8.70 4.92 27.04
CA TRP A 156 7.57 5.75 26.66
C TRP A 156 8.06 7.10 26.16
N ASN A 157 7.50 7.56 25.05
CA ASN A 157 7.81 8.86 24.47
C ASN A 157 6.52 9.65 24.33
N ALA A 158 6.53 10.90 24.76
CA ALA A 158 5.46 11.86 24.48
C ALA A 158 6.07 13.13 23.90
N SER A 159 5.38 13.73 22.94
CA SER A 159 5.80 15.00 22.35
C SER A 159 4.61 15.89 22.06
N TRP A 160 4.89 17.18 22.10
CA TRP A 160 4.01 18.25 21.67
C TRP A 160 4.83 19.24 20.86
N ASN A 161 4.27 19.66 19.75
CA ASN A 161 4.83 20.71 18.92
C ASN A 161 3.74 21.73 18.61
N SER A 162 3.98 23.01 18.87
CA SER A 162 3.04 24.07 18.54
C SER A 162 3.78 25.28 17.98
N PRO A 163 3.32 25.83 16.84
CA PRO A 163 3.89 27.07 16.30
C PRO A 163 3.74 28.29 17.22
N THR A 164 2.80 28.26 18.17
CA THR A 164 2.48 29.41 19.03
C THR A 164 2.78 29.18 20.51
N ALA A 165 2.83 27.92 20.96
CA ALA A 165 3.02 27.56 22.37
C ALA A 165 4.38 26.88 22.64
N GLY A 166 5.27 26.83 21.64
CA GLY A 166 6.55 26.12 21.72
C GLY A 166 6.40 24.60 21.61
N SER A 167 7.50 23.89 21.82
CA SER A 167 7.51 22.42 21.76
C SER A 167 8.09 21.80 23.03
N PHE A 168 7.54 20.66 23.42
CA PHE A 168 8.10 19.82 24.48
C PHE A 168 8.22 18.38 24.00
N GLN A 169 9.26 17.69 24.47
CA GLN A 169 9.44 16.26 24.27
C GLN A 169 9.86 15.61 25.58
N THR A 170 9.24 14.50 25.91
CA THR A 170 9.56 13.69 27.10
C THR A 170 9.83 12.25 26.68
N ALA A 171 10.92 11.68 27.17
CA ALA A 171 11.20 10.25 27.05
C ALA A 171 11.41 9.65 28.44
N LEU A 172 10.69 8.57 28.74
CA LEU A 172 10.73 7.82 29.99
C LEU A 172 11.16 6.39 29.70
N SER A 173 12.38 6.01 30.09
CA SER A 173 12.91 4.66 29.91
C SER A 173 12.99 3.93 31.25
N PHE A 174 12.62 2.65 31.24
CA PHE A 174 12.65 1.78 32.42
C PHE A 174 13.73 0.72 32.23
N GLY A 175 14.78 0.76 33.04
CA GLY A 175 15.84 -0.23 33.03
C GLY A 175 15.70 -1.21 34.19
N ASN A 176 15.92 -2.50 33.94
CA ASN A 176 16.10 -3.51 34.98
C ASN A 176 17.46 -4.19 34.80
N SER A 177 18.28 -4.14 35.84
CA SER A 177 19.60 -4.78 35.88
C SER A 177 19.80 -5.36 37.27
N GLY A 178 20.02 -6.69 37.33
CA GLY A 178 20.44 -7.37 38.56
C GLY A 178 19.51 -7.18 39.77
N GLY A 179 18.19 -7.03 39.56
CA GLY A 179 17.20 -6.83 40.63
C GLY A 179 16.97 -5.38 41.05
N SER A 180 17.62 -4.41 40.38
CA SER A 180 17.38 -2.98 40.56
C SER A 180 16.63 -2.40 39.36
N TRP A 181 15.65 -1.53 39.63
CA TRP A 181 14.91 -0.78 38.61
C TRP A 181 15.36 0.68 38.61
N ALA A 182 15.50 1.25 37.41
CA ALA A 182 15.83 2.65 37.22
C ALA A 182 14.85 3.29 36.23
N ILE A 183 14.47 4.54 36.50
CA ILE A 183 13.72 5.38 35.57
C ILE A 183 14.68 6.46 35.06
N ASN A 184 14.83 6.54 33.74
CA ASN A 184 15.55 7.63 33.10
C ASN A 184 14.52 8.54 32.42
N ALA A 185 14.48 9.81 32.82
CA ALA A 185 13.54 10.79 32.30
C ALA A 185 14.32 11.93 31.63
N ASN A 186 14.08 12.13 30.34
CA ASN A 186 14.66 13.24 29.58
C ASN A 186 13.55 14.19 29.15
N PHE A 187 13.75 15.48 29.42
CA PHE A 187 12.82 16.54 29.09
C PHE A 187 13.55 17.56 28.21
N THR A 188 12.98 17.84 27.05
CA THR A 188 13.45 18.90 26.16
C THR A 188 12.33 19.90 25.97
N LEU A 189 12.57 21.15 26.34
CA LEU A 189 11.70 22.28 26.03
C LEU A 189 12.39 23.11 24.95
N LYS A 190 11.69 23.45 23.87
CA LYS A 190 12.14 24.45 22.90
C LYS A 190 11.14 25.60 22.87
N ILE A 191 11.67 26.78 23.09
CA ILE A 191 10.96 28.05 22.95
C ILE A 191 11.45 28.63 21.62
N GLU A 192 10.53 28.91 20.71
CA GLU A 192 10.81 29.65 19.47
C GLU A 192 10.73 31.16 19.72
#